data_AF-A0A819UEC2-F1
#
_entry.id   AF-A0A819UEC2-F1
#
_cell.length_a   1.000
_cell.length_b   1.000
_cell.length_c   1.000
_cell.angle_alpha   90.00
_cell.angle_beta   90.00
_cell.angle_gamma   90.00
#
_symmetry.space_group_name_H-M   'P 1'
#
loop_
_entity.id
_entity.type
_entity.pdbx_description
1 polymer ?
#
loop_
_entity_poly.entity_id
_entity_poly.type
_entity_poly.pdbx_seq_one_letter_code
_entity_poly.pdbx_strand_id
1 'polypeptide(L)'
;MGRRNSYDISRCQIHFSDDGNIPSKVRTSLINEEPTKASPSNFKMKEIFKKEDNKIKKEKKSSAELVSFSSLFRFANKIDIICIIIGTFAALAHGAAFPLMLLVFGNLVDIFTDRSFDLCQVNFTLLNSFCPDNIQLTNKNFRNEYKKCNFSQGNFTLINDNFMPNIGKQSMWLVIMGCATIVVGYFQVAFWSIACERQTRRLRETLFRSILNKEIAYFDTNQTGQLSTRLTEDVNKVHDGTGDKIGSALQFIASFIAGLILGFIKGWKLTLVILSISPILVVSAAICTRITATMTSQELKSYAKAGAVAEEVLSSIRTVFSYNGAAYESKRYEKHLRSAKISGIRKGGLNGILMGIVWLLIFCVYALGFWYGGKLVREENFSIGGILIVILSIIE
;
A
#
# COMPACT_ATOMS: atom_id res chain seq x y z
N MET A 1 -9.26 -10.87 68.43
CA MET A 1 -9.30 -9.71 67.53
C MET A 1 -8.10 -9.75 66.59
N GLY A 2 -8.34 -9.86 65.28
CA GLY A 2 -7.37 -9.60 64.20
C GLY A 2 -6.34 -10.70 63.86
N ARG A 3 -6.67 -11.60 62.92
CA ARG A 3 -5.66 -12.26 62.07
C ARG A 3 -5.90 -11.87 60.61
N ARG A 4 -4.88 -11.29 59.98
CA ARG A 4 -4.80 -11.03 58.54
C ARG A 4 -4.58 -12.37 57.84
N ASN A 5 -5.42 -12.71 56.87
CA ASN A 5 -5.14 -13.76 55.89
C ASN A 5 -4.71 -13.09 54.59
N SER A 6 -3.42 -13.25 54.26
CA SER A 6 -2.91 -13.10 52.91
C SER A 6 -3.42 -14.27 52.08
N TYR A 7 -4.10 -13.99 50.97
CA TYR A 7 -4.44 -15.00 49.97
C TYR A 7 -3.35 -15.01 48.89
N ASP A 8 -2.60 -16.10 48.87
CA ASP A 8 -1.52 -16.42 47.95
C ASP A 8 -2.11 -17.03 46.66
N ILE A 9 -1.97 -16.34 45.53
CA ILE A 9 -2.54 -16.69 44.21
C ILE A 9 -1.56 -17.60 43.44
N SER A 10 -1.09 -18.66 44.08
CA SER A 10 0.02 -19.48 43.54
C SER A 10 -0.32 -20.97 43.32
N ARG A 11 -1.60 -21.37 43.40
CA ARG A 11 -2.02 -22.77 43.11
C ARG A 11 -3.30 -22.85 42.27
N CYS A 12 -3.17 -22.59 40.97
CA CYS A 12 -4.04 -23.17 39.95
C CYS A 12 -3.17 -23.65 38.78
N GLN A 13 -2.48 -24.78 38.97
CA GLN A 13 -1.99 -25.59 37.85
C GLN A 13 -3.19 -26.36 37.29
N ILE A 14 -3.58 -26.02 36.07
CA ILE A 14 -4.59 -26.75 35.28
C ILE A 14 -3.90 -28.00 34.73
N HIS A 15 -4.18 -29.15 35.32
CA HIS A 15 -3.88 -30.45 34.71
C HIS A 15 -5.02 -30.80 33.76
N PHE A 16 -4.75 -30.80 32.45
CA PHE A 16 -5.62 -31.47 31.48
C PHE A 16 -5.32 -32.97 31.56
N SER A 17 -6.30 -33.76 32.01
CA SER A 17 -6.31 -35.20 31.82
C SER A 17 -7.14 -35.51 30.57
N ASP A 18 -6.46 -35.95 29.53
CA ASP A 18 -7.05 -36.75 28.46
C ASP A 18 -7.41 -38.11 29.05
N ASP A 19 -8.70 -38.46 29.11
CA ASP A 19 -9.22 -39.83 28.92
C ASP A 19 -10.74 -39.90 29.12
N GLY A 20 -11.40 -40.73 28.31
CA GLY A 20 -12.72 -41.28 28.69
C GLY A 20 -13.84 -41.23 27.64
N ASN A 21 -13.66 -41.91 26.51
CA ASN A 21 -14.61 -42.86 25.91
C ASN A 21 -16.14 -42.56 26.02
N ILE A 22 -16.75 -42.04 24.94
CA ILE A 22 -18.22 -41.97 24.80
C ILE A 22 -18.70 -43.25 24.07
N PRO A 23 -19.66 -44.02 24.63
CA PRO A 23 -20.12 -45.27 24.04
C PRO A 23 -20.81 -45.08 22.67
N SER A 24 -20.52 -45.99 21.74
CA SER A 24 -20.91 -45.97 20.33
C SER A 24 -22.43 -45.92 20.06
N LYS A 25 -23.29 -46.27 21.04
CA LYS A 25 -24.75 -46.24 20.91
C LYS A 25 -25.39 -44.84 20.93
N VAL A 26 -24.67 -43.81 21.37
CA VAL A 26 -25.15 -42.40 21.32
C VAL A 26 -24.70 -41.68 20.05
N ARG A 27 -23.77 -42.27 19.30
CA ARG A 27 -23.27 -41.72 18.03
C ARG A 27 -24.26 -41.93 16.88
N THR A 28 -25.12 -42.96 16.95
CA THR A 28 -26.03 -43.33 15.86
C THR A 28 -27.40 -42.63 15.91
N SER A 29 -27.80 -42.05 17.04
CA SER A 29 -29.09 -41.32 17.15
C SER A 29 -29.03 -39.85 16.73
N LEU A 30 -27.83 -39.29 16.52
CA LEU A 30 -27.65 -37.89 16.07
C LEU A 30 -27.26 -37.75 14.59
N ILE A 31 -27.18 -38.85 13.84
CA ILE A 31 -26.74 -38.86 12.43
C ILE A 31 -27.92 -39.08 11.44
N ASN A 32 -29.09 -39.51 11.91
CA ASN A 32 -30.23 -39.84 11.04
C ASN A 32 -31.44 -38.90 11.19
N GLU A 33 -31.22 -37.59 11.15
CA GLU A 33 -32.30 -36.68 10.75
C GLU A 33 -31.98 -36.12 9.35
N GLU A 34 -32.52 -36.79 8.33
CA GLU A 34 -32.75 -36.18 7.02
C GLU A 34 -33.72 -34.99 7.16
N PRO A 35 -33.61 -33.96 6.30
CA PRO A 35 -34.35 -32.72 6.44
C PRO A 35 -35.85 -32.98 6.22
N THR A 36 -36.60 -33.07 7.31
CA THR A 36 -38.06 -33.10 7.26
C THR A 36 -38.61 -31.78 6.75
N LYS A 37 -39.62 -31.91 5.90
CA LYS A 37 -40.23 -30.89 5.04
C LYS A 37 -40.60 -29.61 5.80
N ALA A 38 -40.44 -28.48 5.10
CA ALA A 38 -40.67 -27.12 5.58
C ALA A 38 -42.00 -26.95 6.31
N SER A 39 -41.92 -26.66 7.62
CA SER A 39 -43.03 -26.17 8.43
C SER A 39 -43.25 -24.66 8.19
N PRO A 40 -44.51 -24.16 8.14
CA PRO A 40 -44.85 -22.76 7.88
C PRO A 40 -44.27 -21.76 8.90
N SER A 41 -43.81 -22.21 10.08
CA SER A 41 -43.12 -21.37 11.07
C SER A 41 -41.73 -20.91 10.62
N ASN A 42 -40.99 -21.73 9.86
CA ASN A 42 -39.64 -21.39 9.38
C ASN A 42 -39.66 -20.32 8.28
N PHE A 43 -40.75 -20.23 7.51
CA PHE A 43 -40.92 -19.17 6.51
C PHE A 43 -41.16 -17.80 7.17
N LYS A 44 -42.02 -17.78 8.20
CA LYS A 44 -42.33 -16.57 8.98
C LYS A 44 -41.08 -16.05 9.70
N MET A 45 -40.26 -16.94 10.24
CA MET A 45 -39.01 -16.58 10.91
C MET A 45 -37.94 -16.05 9.92
N LYS A 46 -37.83 -16.65 8.72
CA LYS A 46 -36.96 -16.13 7.64
C LYS A 46 -37.38 -14.73 7.20
N GLU A 47 -38.68 -14.44 7.11
CA GLU A 47 -39.17 -13.10 6.76
C GLU A 47 -38.90 -12.07 7.86
N ILE A 48 -39.00 -12.47 9.13
CA ILE A 48 -38.68 -11.60 10.27
C ILE A 48 -37.19 -11.24 10.28
N PHE A 49 -36.29 -12.24 10.13
CA PHE A 49 -34.85 -11.98 10.01
C PHE A 49 -34.51 -11.12 8.78
N LYS A 50 -35.19 -11.33 7.65
CA LYS A 50 -35.00 -10.53 6.43
C LYS A 50 -35.51 -9.09 6.61
N LYS A 51 -36.56 -8.88 7.42
CA LYS A 51 -37.06 -7.55 7.82
C LYS A 51 -36.09 -6.85 8.76
N GLU A 52 -35.53 -7.55 9.76
CA GLU A 52 -34.50 -7.01 10.66
C GLU A 52 -33.21 -6.66 9.93
N ASP A 53 -32.70 -7.52 9.05
CA ASP A 53 -31.54 -7.24 8.20
C ASP A 53 -31.75 -6.01 7.31
N ASN A 54 -32.97 -5.84 6.78
CA ASN A 54 -33.34 -4.66 5.99
C ASN A 54 -33.50 -3.40 6.85
N LYS A 55 -33.93 -3.53 8.11
CA LYS A 55 -34.05 -2.43 9.07
C LYS A 55 -32.66 -1.96 9.53
N ILE A 56 -31.75 -2.89 9.82
CA ILE A 56 -30.33 -2.63 10.12
C ILE A 56 -29.62 -2.00 8.90
N LYS A 57 -29.92 -2.45 7.68
CA LYS A 57 -29.42 -1.81 6.44
C LYS A 57 -29.97 -0.39 6.23
N LYS A 58 -31.22 -0.13 6.60
CA LYS A 58 -31.83 1.21 6.54
C LYS A 58 -31.23 2.15 7.61
N GLU A 59 -31.02 1.67 8.83
CA GLU A 59 -30.38 2.45 9.91
C GLU A 59 -28.90 2.76 9.61
N LYS A 60 -28.14 1.79 9.05
CA LYS A 60 -26.77 2.04 8.54
C LYS A 60 -26.72 3.02 7.36
N LYS A 61 -27.81 3.16 6.59
CA LYS A 61 -27.92 4.17 5.54
C LYS A 61 -28.20 5.58 6.09
N SER A 62 -28.73 5.69 7.30
CA SER A 62 -29.06 7.00 7.93
C SER A 62 -27.92 7.60 8.76
N SER A 63 -26.93 6.79 9.19
CA SER A 63 -25.85 7.21 10.10
C SER A 63 -24.56 7.70 9.42
N ALA A 64 -24.58 7.98 8.12
CA ALA A 64 -23.46 8.59 7.42
C ALA A 64 -23.94 9.67 6.45
N GLU A 65 -24.49 10.76 6.97
CA GLU A 65 -24.54 11.99 6.20
C GLU A 65 -23.09 12.42 5.93
N LEU A 66 -22.66 12.27 4.67
CA LEU A 66 -21.32 12.65 4.24
C LEU A 66 -21.23 14.17 4.30
N VAL A 67 -20.27 14.67 5.08
CA VAL A 67 -19.96 16.10 5.13
C VAL A 67 -19.09 16.44 3.91
N SER A 68 -19.35 17.61 3.31
CA SER A 68 -18.52 18.11 2.21
C SER A 68 -17.06 18.29 2.66
N PHE A 69 -16.10 17.90 1.81
CA PHE A 69 -14.67 17.99 2.10
C PHE A 69 -14.21 19.41 2.46
N SER A 70 -14.77 20.44 1.82
CA SER A 70 -14.44 21.83 2.14
C SER A 70 -14.92 22.25 3.54
N SER A 71 -16.02 21.66 4.02
CA SER A 71 -16.52 21.93 5.37
C SER A 71 -15.60 21.39 6.46
N LEU A 72 -14.70 20.45 6.12
CA LEU A 72 -13.69 19.93 7.06
C LEU A 72 -12.69 21.01 7.46
N PHE A 73 -12.38 21.94 6.54
CA PHE A 73 -11.44 23.04 6.74
C PHE A 73 -12.07 24.30 7.34
N ARG A 74 -13.33 24.24 7.81
CA ARG A 74 -14.04 25.41 8.37
C ARG A 74 -13.33 26.03 9.59
N PHE A 75 -12.52 25.26 10.31
CA PHE A 75 -11.78 25.72 11.49
C PHE A 75 -10.39 26.30 11.16
N ALA A 76 -10.01 26.38 9.88
CA ALA A 76 -8.73 26.92 9.44
C ALA A 76 -8.70 28.46 9.56
N ASN A 77 -7.66 28.99 10.21
CA ASN A 77 -7.38 30.42 10.22
C ASN A 77 -6.57 30.83 8.98
N LYS A 78 -6.40 32.13 8.76
CA LYS A 78 -5.59 32.68 7.65
C LYS A 78 -4.18 32.07 7.58
N ILE A 79 -3.52 31.88 8.73
CA ILE A 79 -2.18 31.26 8.79
C ILE A 79 -2.25 29.78 8.36
N ASP A 80 -3.29 29.06 8.75
CA ASP A 80 -3.44 27.65 8.42
C ASP A 80 -3.71 27.48 6.92
N ILE A 81 -4.48 28.39 6.32
CA ILE A 81 -4.71 28.45 4.87
C ILE A 81 -3.39 28.73 4.14
N ILE A 82 -2.57 29.67 4.62
CA ILE A 82 -1.25 29.96 4.04
C ILE A 82 -0.35 28.71 4.11
N CYS A 83 -0.30 28.04 5.25
CA CYS A 83 0.45 26.78 5.40
C CYS A 83 -0.04 25.72 4.41
N ILE A 84 -1.35 25.54 4.26
CA ILE A 84 -1.92 24.58 3.30
C ILE A 84 -1.50 24.93 1.87
N ILE A 85 -1.58 26.20 1.46
CA ILE A 85 -1.18 26.63 0.11
C ILE A 85 0.31 26.33 -0.14
N ILE A 86 1.19 26.70 0.80
CA ILE A 86 2.63 26.44 0.67
C ILE A 86 2.90 24.92 0.64
N GLY A 87 2.24 24.16 1.52
CA GLY A 87 2.33 22.71 1.56
C GLY A 87 1.83 22.04 0.28
N THR A 88 0.80 22.59 -0.37
CA THR A 88 0.31 22.11 -1.67
C THR A 88 1.32 22.36 -2.78
N PHE A 89 1.89 23.58 -2.89
CA PHE A 89 2.94 23.84 -3.87
C PHE A 89 4.16 22.94 -3.67
N ALA A 90 4.56 22.73 -2.41
CA ALA A 90 5.63 21.81 -2.07
C ALA A 90 5.27 20.36 -2.47
N ALA A 91 4.05 19.89 -2.21
CA ALA A 91 3.60 18.55 -2.62
C ALA A 91 3.67 18.35 -4.15
N LEU A 92 3.24 19.35 -4.93
CA LEU A 92 3.30 19.30 -6.39
C LEU A 92 4.75 19.26 -6.89
N ALA A 93 5.62 20.09 -6.32
CA ALA A 93 7.05 20.10 -6.67
C ALA A 93 7.75 18.79 -6.28
N HIS A 94 7.44 18.24 -5.11
CA HIS A 94 7.96 16.96 -4.66
C HIS A 94 7.51 15.81 -5.55
N GLY A 95 6.24 15.81 -6.00
CA GLY A 95 5.71 14.81 -6.93
C GLY A 95 6.39 14.83 -8.30
N ALA A 96 6.70 16.01 -8.83
CA ALA A 96 7.40 16.13 -10.11
C ALA A 96 8.90 15.76 -10.04
N ALA A 97 9.48 15.70 -8.84
CA ALA A 97 10.91 15.51 -8.68
C ALA A 97 11.40 14.13 -9.12
N PHE A 98 10.60 13.07 -8.93
CA PHE A 98 10.98 11.73 -9.35
C PHE A 98 11.04 11.58 -10.89
N PRO A 99 10.01 11.97 -11.67
CA PRO A 99 10.13 12.00 -13.13
C PRO A 99 11.30 12.86 -13.64
N LEU A 100 11.56 14.01 -13.00
CA LEU A 100 12.70 14.86 -13.36
C LEU A 100 14.05 14.19 -13.07
N MET A 101 14.16 13.46 -11.96
CA MET A 101 15.35 12.67 -11.66
C MET A 101 15.59 11.57 -12.71
N LEU A 102 14.53 10.91 -13.19
CA LEU A 102 14.63 9.93 -14.28
C LEU A 102 15.21 10.54 -15.56
N LEU A 103 14.88 11.79 -15.87
CA LEU A 103 15.45 12.48 -17.03
C LEU A 103 16.98 12.62 -16.91
N VAL A 104 17.47 13.02 -15.74
CA VAL A 104 18.91 13.11 -15.45
C VAL A 104 19.56 11.73 -15.54
N PHE A 105 18.90 10.71 -14.98
CA PHE A 105 19.36 9.33 -15.05
C PHE A 105 19.43 8.80 -16.48
N GLY A 106 18.42 9.03 -17.32
CA GLY A 106 18.45 8.60 -18.71
C GLY A 106 19.54 9.30 -19.53
N ASN A 107 19.75 10.61 -19.32
CA ASN A 107 20.87 11.31 -19.95
C ASN A 107 22.22 10.76 -19.50
N LEU A 108 22.35 10.34 -18.24
CA LEU A 108 23.55 9.69 -17.73
C LEU A 108 23.76 8.33 -18.42
N VAL A 109 22.71 7.52 -18.56
CA VAL A 109 22.80 6.25 -19.30
C VAL A 109 23.26 6.47 -20.74
N ASP A 110 22.73 7.49 -21.41
CA ASP A 110 23.12 7.84 -22.79
C ASP A 110 24.62 8.15 -22.90
N ILE A 111 25.16 8.94 -21.98
CA ILE A 111 26.61 9.26 -21.93
C ILE A 111 27.45 7.97 -21.77
N PHE A 112 27.01 7.03 -20.95
CA PHE A 112 27.72 5.75 -20.78
C PHE A 112 27.58 4.83 -21.99
N THR A 113 26.41 4.78 -22.63
CA THR A 113 26.20 3.94 -23.82
C THR A 113 26.97 4.48 -25.02
N ASP A 114 26.97 5.78 -25.23
CA ASP A 114 27.73 6.44 -26.31
C ASP A 114 29.23 6.19 -26.13
N ARG A 115 29.74 6.36 -24.89
CA ARG A 115 31.14 6.04 -24.58
C ARG A 115 31.47 4.56 -24.83
N SER A 116 30.56 3.66 -24.47
CA SER A 116 30.76 2.22 -24.68
C SER A 116 30.79 1.87 -26.17
N PHE A 117 29.95 2.54 -26.97
CA PHE A 117 29.93 2.37 -28.42
C PHE A 117 31.19 2.94 -29.07
N ASP A 118 31.64 4.13 -28.68
CA ASP A 118 32.91 4.74 -29.13
C ASP A 118 34.12 3.87 -28.82
N LEU A 119 34.17 3.27 -27.61
CA LEU A 119 35.22 2.34 -27.20
C LEU A 119 35.19 1.04 -28.02
N CYS A 120 34.00 0.58 -28.42
CA CYS A 120 33.82 -0.58 -29.29
C CYS A 120 34.17 -0.27 -30.76
N GLN A 121 33.93 0.98 -31.19
CA GLN A 121 34.27 1.49 -32.52
C GLN A 121 35.75 1.89 -32.67
N VAL A 122 36.59 1.76 -31.64
CA VAL A 122 38.05 1.86 -31.80
C VAL A 122 38.44 0.88 -32.90
N ASN A 123 38.72 1.46 -34.06
CA ASN A 123 38.74 0.74 -35.31
C ASN A 123 39.87 -0.28 -35.23
N PHE A 124 39.63 -1.52 -35.65
CA PHE A 124 40.69 -2.51 -35.81
C PHE A 124 41.85 -1.95 -36.66
N THR A 125 41.57 -0.98 -37.52
CA THR A 125 42.55 -0.19 -38.29
C THR A 125 43.49 0.66 -37.42
N LEU A 126 43.00 1.32 -36.38
CA LEU A 126 43.84 2.08 -35.43
C LEU A 126 44.56 1.15 -34.45
N LEU A 127 43.96 0.02 -34.11
CA LEU A 127 44.63 -1.00 -33.31
C LEU A 127 45.74 -1.71 -34.11
N ASN A 128 45.50 -1.96 -35.40
CA ASN A 128 46.47 -2.54 -36.34
C ASN A 128 47.66 -1.61 -36.61
N SER A 129 47.50 -0.28 -36.51
CA SER A 129 48.64 0.65 -36.65
C SER A 129 49.66 0.57 -35.50
N PHE A 130 49.34 -0.10 -34.39
CA PHE A 130 50.27 -0.36 -33.28
C PHE A 130 50.88 -1.76 -33.30
N CYS A 131 50.43 -2.60 -34.23
CA CYS A 131 50.96 -3.94 -34.44
C CYS A 131 51.96 -3.92 -35.60
N PRO A 132 53.03 -4.71 -35.56
CA PRO A 132 53.90 -4.90 -36.72
C PRO A 132 53.09 -5.45 -37.91
N ASP A 133 53.49 -5.11 -39.14
CA ASP A 133 52.73 -5.39 -40.40
C ASP A 133 52.34 -6.86 -40.61
N ASN A 134 52.93 -7.78 -39.85
CA ASN A 134 52.68 -9.22 -39.86
C ASN A 134 51.50 -9.66 -38.97
N ILE A 135 50.90 -8.79 -38.16
CA ILE A 135 49.82 -9.10 -37.23
C ILE A 135 48.63 -8.18 -37.47
N GLN A 136 47.53 -8.73 -37.97
CA GLN A 136 46.25 -8.03 -38.03
C GLN A 136 45.33 -8.50 -36.90
N LEU A 137 45.04 -7.58 -35.98
CA LEU A 137 43.98 -7.74 -35.00
C LEU A 137 42.66 -7.85 -35.76
N THR A 138 41.97 -8.95 -35.51
CA THR A 138 40.59 -9.21 -35.94
C THR A 138 39.81 -9.67 -34.72
N ASN A 139 38.47 -9.59 -34.76
CA ASN A 139 37.61 -9.95 -33.62
C ASN A 139 37.88 -11.37 -33.08
N LYS A 140 38.32 -12.29 -33.96
CA LYS A 140 38.66 -13.68 -33.61
C LYS A 140 40.01 -13.84 -32.90
N ASN A 141 41.01 -13.03 -33.23
CA ASN A 141 42.39 -13.19 -32.77
C ASN A 141 42.83 -12.15 -31.73
N PHE A 142 41.94 -11.21 -31.39
CA PHE A 142 42.22 -10.07 -30.51
C PHE A 142 42.88 -10.49 -29.19
N ARG A 143 42.32 -11.47 -28.46
CA ARG A 143 42.78 -11.89 -27.12
C ARG A 143 44.16 -12.58 -27.11
N ASN A 144 44.63 -13.11 -28.24
CA ASN A 144 45.93 -13.81 -28.28
C ASN A 144 47.04 -12.93 -28.85
N GLU A 145 46.69 -12.04 -29.79
CA GLU A 145 47.66 -11.23 -30.55
C GLU A 145 47.88 -9.84 -29.94
N TYR A 146 46.94 -9.28 -29.15
CA TYR A 146 47.04 -7.91 -28.62
C TYR A 146 48.29 -7.65 -27.75
N LYS A 147 48.83 -8.68 -27.10
CA LYS A 147 50.03 -8.57 -26.25
C LYS A 147 51.32 -8.36 -27.04
N LYS A 148 51.31 -8.65 -28.35
CA LYS A 148 52.48 -8.55 -29.24
C LYS A 148 52.62 -7.15 -29.88
N CYS A 149 51.65 -6.27 -29.68
CA CYS A 149 51.63 -4.93 -30.25
C CYS A 149 52.21 -3.91 -29.25
N ASN A 150 53.04 -2.97 -29.73
CA ASN A 150 53.74 -2.00 -28.89
C ASN A 150 52.85 -0.78 -28.61
N PHE A 151 51.96 -0.90 -27.63
CA PHE A 151 51.06 0.19 -27.21
C PHE A 151 51.74 1.32 -26.42
N SER A 152 53.05 1.22 -26.14
CA SER A 152 53.80 2.16 -25.29
C SER A 152 54.08 3.52 -25.96
N GLN A 153 54.04 3.59 -27.31
CA GLN A 153 54.46 4.79 -28.06
C GLN A 153 53.33 5.58 -28.75
N GLY A 154 52.07 5.18 -28.54
CA GLY A 154 50.92 5.97 -29.01
C GLY A 154 50.51 6.99 -27.95
N ASN A 155 50.51 8.28 -28.31
CA ASN A 155 49.61 9.22 -27.63
C ASN A 155 48.18 8.79 -27.98
N PHE A 156 47.61 7.88 -27.19
CA PHE A 156 46.18 7.61 -27.21
C PHE A 156 45.52 8.86 -26.61
N THR A 157 45.28 9.87 -27.44
CA THR A 157 44.31 10.91 -27.08
C THR A 157 43.00 10.17 -26.95
N LEU A 158 42.64 9.83 -25.71
CA LEU A 158 41.39 9.22 -25.36
C LEU A 158 40.29 9.94 -26.13
N ILE A 159 39.59 9.19 -26.97
CA ILE A 159 38.36 9.65 -27.63
C ILE A 159 37.51 10.36 -26.56
N ASN A 160 37.31 11.67 -26.76
CA ASN A 160 36.50 12.60 -25.96
C ASN A 160 36.95 12.89 -24.50
N ASP A 161 37.76 13.95 -24.32
CA ASP A 161 37.99 14.63 -23.02
C ASP A 161 36.69 15.18 -22.39
N ASN A 162 35.57 15.13 -23.12
CA ASN A 162 34.26 15.64 -22.71
C ASN A 162 33.46 14.66 -21.82
N PHE A 163 33.91 13.41 -21.64
CA PHE A 163 33.17 12.41 -20.84
C PHE A 163 33.12 12.75 -19.35
N MET A 164 34.29 12.98 -18.73
CA MET A 164 34.41 13.33 -17.30
C MET A 164 33.65 14.61 -16.94
N PRO A 165 33.74 15.73 -17.69
CA PRO A 165 32.96 16.93 -17.37
C PRO A 165 31.45 16.73 -17.58
N ASN A 166 31.00 15.94 -18.57
CA ASN A 166 29.58 15.66 -18.77
C ASN A 166 28.99 14.81 -17.64
N ILE A 167 29.71 13.78 -17.18
CA ILE A 167 29.29 13.00 -16.00
C ILE A 167 29.30 13.87 -14.74
N GLY A 168 30.35 14.69 -14.55
CA GLY A 168 30.41 15.64 -13.43
C GLY A 168 29.19 16.54 -13.38
N LYS A 169 28.78 17.09 -14.53
CA LYS A 169 27.57 17.92 -14.65
C LYS A 169 26.29 17.15 -14.30
N GLN A 170 26.09 15.91 -14.78
CA GLN A 170 24.90 15.12 -14.44
C GLN A 170 24.87 14.72 -12.95
N SER A 171 26.01 14.34 -12.39
CA SER A 171 26.15 14.03 -10.96
C SER A 171 25.83 15.24 -10.08
N MET A 172 26.26 16.45 -10.47
CA MET A 172 25.88 17.68 -9.77
C MET A 172 24.37 17.92 -9.81
N TRP A 173 23.71 17.70 -10.95
CA TRP A 173 22.24 17.80 -11.03
C TRP A 173 21.53 16.79 -10.12
N LEU A 174 22.04 15.56 -10.00
CA LEU A 174 21.48 14.57 -9.07
C LEU A 174 21.58 15.02 -7.61
N VAL A 175 22.73 15.56 -7.21
CA VAL A 175 22.92 16.09 -5.84
C VAL A 175 21.99 17.28 -5.58
N ILE A 176 21.89 18.23 -6.52
CA ILE A 176 21.01 19.40 -6.39
C ILE A 176 19.55 18.97 -6.26
N MET A 177 19.09 18.04 -7.10
CA MET A 177 17.73 17.49 -7.04
C MET A 177 17.47 16.74 -5.72
N GLY A 178 18.43 15.94 -5.23
CA GLY A 178 18.31 15.25 -3.95
C GLY A 178 18.24 16.20 -2.75
N CYS A 179 19.03 17.27 -2.73
CA CYS A 179 18.90 18.31 -1.71
C CYS A 179 17.56 19.05 -1.81
N ALA A 180 17.11 19.36 -3.03
CA ALA A 180 15.83 20.02 -3.27
C ALA A 180 14.65 19.16 -2.80
N THR A 181 14.65 17.85 -3.07
CA THR A 181 13.57 16.95 -2.63
C THR A 181 13.48 16.83 -1.12
N ILE A 182 14.61 16.78 -0.41
CA ILE A 182 14.62 16.78 1.05
C ILE A 182 13.95 18.05 1.60
N VAL A 183 14.33 19.22 1.08
CA VAL A 183 13.81 20.52 1.52
C VAL A 183 12.31 20.62 1.23
N VAL A 184 11.90 20.31 -0.01
CA VAL A 184 10.50 20.41 -0.44
C VAL A 184 9.63 19.38 0.28
N GLY A 185 10.10 18.14 0.42
CA GLY A 185 9.39 17.07 1.15
C GLY A 185 9.21 17.40 2.63
N TYR A 186 10.23 18.01 3.27
CA TYR A 186 10.09 18.51 4.64
C TYR A 186 9.00 19.57 4.74
N PHE A 187 9.01 20.59 3.88
CA PHE A 187 7.99 21.64 3.90
C PHE A 187 6.58 21.12 3.61
N GLN A 188 6.43 20.17 2.67
CA GLN A 188 5.17 19.49 2.41
C GLN A 188 4.60 18.88 3.69
N VAL A 189 5.35 18.00 4.36
CA VAL A 189 4.86 17.28 5.54
C VAL A 189 4.67 18.24 6.72
N ALA A 190 5.62 19.15 6.95
CA ALA A 190 5.57 20.09 8.06
C ALA A 190 4.37 21.04 7.98
N PHE A 191 4.14 21.70 6.84
CA PHE A 191 3.05 22.67 6.73
C PHE A 191 1.67 22.03 6.80
N TRP A 192 1.47 20.86 6.18
CA TRP A 192 0.23 20.09 6.31
C TRP A 192 -0.01 19.63 7.75
N SER A 193 1.02 19.12 8.42
CA SER A 193 0.93 18.63 9.80
C SER A 193 0.63 19.76 10.79
N ILE A 194 1.30 20.91 10.66
CA ILE A 194 1.08 22.08 11.53
C ILE A 194 -0.34 22.63 11.34
N ALA A 195 -0.81 22.74 10.10
CA ALA A 195 -2.16 23.22 9.80
C ALA A 195 -3.24 22.26 10.35
N CYS A 196 -3.02 20.94 10.23
CA CYS A 196 -3.93 19.92 10.75
C CYS A 196 -3.98 19.91 12.29
N GLU A 197 -2.83 20.01 12.96
CA GLU A 197 -2.76 19.98 14.43
C GLU A 197 -3.49 21.19 15.04
N ARG A 198 -3.30 22.37 14.45
CA ARG A 198 -3.99 23.60 14.87
C ARG A 198 -5.51 23.52 14.67
N GLN A 199 -5.96 22.96 13.55
CA GLN A 199 -7.39 22.78 13.27
C GLN A 199 -8.02 21.76 14.22
N THR A 200 -7.35 20.62 14.41
CA THR A 200 -7.78 19.56 15.31
C THR A 200 -7.90 20.07 16.75
N ARG A 201 -6.95 20.89 17.21
CA ARG A 201 -7.03 21.54 18.52
C ARG A 201 -8.30 22.41 18.64
N ARG A 202 -8.57 23.31 17.69
CA ARG A 202 -9.77 24.18 17.71
C ARG A 202 -11.06 23.38 17.62
N LEU A 203 -11.06 22.30 16.83
CA LEU A 203 -12.18 21.38 16.72
C LEU A 203 -12.47 20.72 18.08
N ARG A 204 -11.45 20.21 18.78
CA ARG A 204 -11.62 19.63 20.13
C ARG A 204 -12.14 20.65 21.13
N GLU A 205 -11.57 21.85 21.15
CA GLU A 205 -12.01 22.93 22.06
C GLU A 205 -13.49 23.32 21.81
N THR A 206 -13.88 23.47 20.54
CA THR A 206 -15.25 23.84 20.16
C THR A 206 -16.23 22.70 20.44
N LEU A 207 -15.84 21.46 20.13
CA LEU A 207 -16.66 20.28 20.38
C LEU A 207 -16.88 20.08 21.88
N PHE A 208 -15.82 20.16 22.68
CA PHE A 208 -15.91 20.06 24.13
C PHE A 208 -16.82 21.14 24.73
N ARG A 209 -16.62 22.41 24.33
CA ARG A 209 -17.50 23.52 24.75
C ARG A 209 -18.94 23.31 24.32
N SER A 210 -19.17 22.81 23.11
CA SER A 210 -20.52 22.54 22.61
C SER A 210 -21.20 21.39 23.34
N ILE A 211 -20.46 20.37 23.77
CA ILE A 211 -21.00 19.24 24.56
C ILE A 211 -21.42 19.74 25.95
N LEU A 212 -20.57 20.53 26.63
CA LEU A 212 -20.89 21.08 27.96
C LEU A 212 -22.11 22.01 27.99
N ASN A 213 -22.42 22.66 26.86
CA ASN A 213 -23.57 23.56 26.74
C ASN A 213 -24.87 22.84 26.30
N LYS A 214 -24.89 21.51 26.24
CA LYS A 214 -26.12 20.75 25.92
C LYS A 214 -27.03 20.61 27.13
N GLU A 215 -28.33 20.54 26.86
CA GLU A 215 -29.36 20.28 27.87
C GLU A 215 -29.23 18.88 28.47
N ILE A 216 -29.73 18.70 29.69
CA ILE A 216 -29.66 17.41 30.39
C ILE A 216 -30.35 16.28 29.61
N ALA A 217 -31.45 16.58 28.91
CA ALA A 217 -32.17 15.63 28.07
C ALA A 217 -31.32 15.06 26.92
N TYR A 218 -30.30 15.79 26.45
CA TYR A 218 -29.33 15.27 25.48
C TYR A 218 -28.46 14.18 26.09
N PHE A 219 -28.09 14.31 27.36
CA PHE A 219 -27.30 13.31 28.09
C PHE A 219 -28.15 12.11 28.55
N ASP A 220 -29.46 12.29 28.73
CA ASP A 220 -30.38 11.18 29.02
C ASP A 220 -30.57 10.25 27.80
N THR A 221 -30.41 10.78 26.58
CA THR A 221 -30.56 10.03 25.32
C THR A 221 -29.23 9.51 24.76
N ASN A 222 -28.10 10.15 25.08
CA ASN A 222 -26.78 9.77 24.57
C ASN A 222 -25.91 9.19 25.68
N GLN A 223 -25.44 7.95 25.48
CA GLN A 223 -24.56 7.28 26.43
C GLN A 223 -23.25 8.05 26.62
N THR A 224 -22.87 8.33 27.87
CA THR A 224 -21.67 9.11 28.23
C THR A 224 -20.38 8.53 27.64
N GLY A 225 -20.26 7.20 27.57
CA GLY A 225 -19.13 6.51 26.94
C GLY A 225 -18.98 6.84 25.46
N GLN A 226 -20.08 6.93 24.70
CA GLN A 226 -20.04 7.25 23.27
C GLN A 226 -19.56 8.69 23.03
N LEU A 227 -19.92 9.63 23.90
CA LEU A 227 -19.47 11.02 23.80
C LEU A 227 -17.96 11.14 24.00
N SER A 228 -17.39 10.38 24.95
CA SER A 228 -15.94 10.33 25.15
C SER A 228 -15.22 9.76 23.93
N THR A 229 -15.73 8.67 23.35
CA THR A 229 -15.17 8.07 22.13
C THR A 229 -15.25 9.02 20.94
N ARG A 230 -16.35 9.76 20.77
CA ARG A 230 -16.49 10.75 19.69
C ARG A 230 -15.48 11.89 19.83
N LEU A 231 -15.22 12.36 21.06
CA LEU A 231 -14.29 13.46 21.32
C LEU A 231 -12.83 13.08 21.01
N THR A 232 -12.47 11.81 21.17
CA THR A 232 -11.11 11.31 20.92
C THR A 232 -10.98 10.62 19.57
N GLU A 233 -11.65 9.48 19.36
CA GLU A 233 -11.47 8.63 18.19
C GLU A 233 -11.98 9.28 16.90
N ASP A 234 -13.19 9.84 16.90
CA ASP A 234 -13.75 10.41 15.67
C ASP A 234 -13.03 11.70 15.26
N VAL A 235 -12.58 12.49 16.23
CA VAL A 235 -11.70 13.64 15.97
C VAL A 235 -10.34 13.20 15.43
N ASN A 236 -9.77 12.10 15.94
CA ASN A 236 -8.51 11.56 15.42
C ASN A 236 -8.66 11.05 13.98
N LYS A 237 -9.80 10.44 13.62
CA LYS A 237 -10.07 10.06 12.22
C LYS A 237 -10.13 11.29 11.30
N VAL A 238 -10.65 12.43 11.78
CA VAL A 238 -10.63 13.70 11.05
C VAL A 238 -9.21 14.24 10.89
N HIS A 239 -8.40 14.19 11.96
CA HIS A 239 -6.97 14.57 11.92
C HIS A 239 -6.20 13.73 10.89
N ASP A 240 -6.37 12.41 10.96
CA ASP A 240 -5.77 11.45 10.03
C ASP A 240 -6.18 11.70 8.57
N GLY A 241 -7.38 12.22 8.33
CA GLY A 241 -7.89 12.53 7.00
C GLY A 241 -7.48 13.91 6.47
N THR A 242 -7.21 14.87 7.37
CA THR A 242 -6.90 16.27 7.05
C THR A 242 -5.40 16.58 7.09
N GLY A 243 -4.60 15.64 7.62
CA GLY A 243 -3.16 15.77 7.79
C GLY A 243 -2.35 15.69 6.49
N ASP A 244 -1.13 15.18 6.62
CA ASP A 244 -0.14 15.00 5.56
C ASP A 244 -0.65 14.12 4.40
N LYS A 245 -1.62 13.22 4.65
CA LYS A 245 -2.20 12.34 3.61
C LYS A 245 -2.76 13.09 2.41
N ILE A 246 -3.35 14.28 2.60
CA ILE A 246 -3.83 15.10 1.47
C ILE A 246 -2.66 15.60 0.64
N GLY A 247 -1.57 16.04 1.31
CA GLY A 247 -0.33 16.40 0.64
C GLY A 247 0.25 15.23 -0.16
N SER A 248 0.30 14.04 0.43
CA SER A 248 0.76 12.82 -0.26
C SER A 248 -0.13 12.43 -1.44
N ALA A 249 -1.46 12.58 -1.32
CA ALA A 249 -2.37 12.34 -2.44
C ALA A 249 -2.10 13.32 -3.61
N LEU A 250 -1.88 14.60 -3.31
CA LEU A 250 -1.51 15.60 -4.32
C LEU A 250 -0.14 15.31 -4.94
N GLN A 251 0.83 14.85 -4.15
CA GLN A 251 2.14 14.41 -4.63
C GLN A 251 2.02 13.26 -5.65
N PHE A 252 1.23 12.23 -5.36
CA PHE A 252 1.04 11.12 -6.29
C PHE A 252 0.30 11.54 -7.57
N ILE A 253 -0.69 12.42 -7.46
CA ILE A 253 -1.38 12.98 -8.64
C ILE A 253 -0.39 13.80 -9.49
N ALA A 254 0.45 14.62 -8.86
CA ALA A 254 1.47 15.40 -9.56
C ALA A 254 2.53 14.51 -10.22
N SER A 255 3.01 13.47 -9.53
CA SER A 255 3.95 12.49 -10.08
C SER A 255 3.36 11.78 -11.30
N PHE A 256 2.11 11.35 -11.22
CA PHE A 256 1.41 10.71 -12.34
C PHE A 256 1.29 11.63 -13.56
N ILE A 257 0.88 12.89 -13.35
CA ILE A 257 0.76 13.86 -14.45
C ILE A 257 2.15 14.19 -15.02
N ALA A 258 3.14 14.43 -14.17
CA ALA A 258 4.50 14.75 -14.60
C ALA A 258 5.16 13.57 -15.35
N GLY A 259 4.96 12.34 -14.88
CA GLY A 259 5.42 11.11 -15.52
C GLY A 259 4.82 10.91 -16.90
N LEU A 260 3.49 11.09 -17.04
CA LEU A 260 2.82 11.03 -18.35
C LEU A 260 3.33 12.10 -19.31
N ILE A 261 3.42 13.36 -18.87
CA ILE A 261 3.94 14.46 -19.70
C ILE A 261 5.36 14.15 -20.19
N LEU A 262 6.21 13.69 -19.28
CA LEU A 262 7.61 13.38 -19.56
C LEU A 262 7.75 12.18 -20.52
N GLY A 263 6.92 11.15 -20.36
CA GLY A 263 6.82 10.02 -21.28
C GLY A 263 6.45 10.45 -22.71
N PHE A 264 5.41 11.27 -22.86
CA PHE A 264 4.97 11.77 -24.16
C PHE A 264 6.02 12.66 -24.85
N ILE A 265 6.75 13.49 -24.09
CA ILE A 265 7.82 14.33 -24.63
C ILE A 265 8.99 13.49 -25.15
N LYS A 266 9.42 12.46 -24.40
CA LYS A 266 10.59 11.65 -24.74
C LYS A 266 10.31 10.60 -25.80
N GLY A 267 9.14 9.96 -25.77
CA GLY A 267 8.81 8.88 -26.71
C GLY A 267 7.33 8.55 -26.71
N TRP A 268 6.55 9.25 -27.54
CA TRP A 268 5.10 9.07 -27.63
C TRP A 268 4.68 7.67 -28.10
N LYS A 269 5.42 7.03 -29.02
CA LYS A 269 5.13 5.67 -29.51
C LYS A 269 5.22 4.62 -28.40
N LEU A 270 6.32 4.62 -27.66
CA LEU A 270 6.54 3.69 -26.54
C LEU A 270 5.53 3.94 -25.40
N THR A 271 5.26 5.22 -25.11
CA THR A 271 4.27 5.64 -24.11
C THR A 271 2.87 5.11 -24.42
N LEU A 272 2.40 5.21 -25.68
CA LEU A 272 1.10 4.69 -26.09
C LEU A 272 0.96 3.17 -25.90
N VAL A 273 2.03 2.42 -26.16
CA VAL A 273 2.05 0.97 -25.98
C VAL A 273 1.90 0.61 -24.50
N ILE A 274 2.64 1.27 -23.61
CA ILE A 274 2.56 1.03 -22.17
C ILE A 274 1.20 1.49 -21.62
N LEU A 275 0.71 2.65 -22.09
CA LEU A 275 -0.59 3.20 -21.70
C LEU A 275 -1.76 2.29 -22.11
N SER A 276 -1.63 1.54 -23.21
CA SER A 276 -2.65 0.56 -23.64
C SER A 276 -2.79 -0.60 -22.66
N ILE A 277 -1.72 -0.94 -21.92
CA ILE A 277 -1.68 -2.03 -20.94
C ILE A 277 -1.99 -1.50 -19.53
N SER A 278 -1.77 -0.22 -19.24
CA SER A 278 -2.08 0.37 -17.91
C SER A 278 -3.52 0.09 -17.39
N PRO A 279 -4.59 0.16 -18.21
CA PRO A 279 -5.94 -0.19 -17.78
C PRO A 279 -6.07 -1.62 -17.23
N ILE A 280 -5.32 -2.60 -17.77
CA ILE A 280 -5.39 -3.98 -17.27
C ILE A 280 -4.76 -4.08 -15.87
N LEU A 281 -3.71 -3.30 -15.59
CA LEU A 281 -3.12 -3.20 -14.25
C LEU A 281 -4.11 -2.58 -13.28
N VAL A 282 -4.73 -1.45 -13.64
CA VAL A 282 -5.71 -0.76 -12.79
C VAL A 282 -6.92 -1.65 -12.49
N VAL A 283 -7.45 -2.36 -13.48
CA VAL A 283 -8.58 -3.29 -13.30
C VAL A 283 -8.19 -4.45 -12.39
N SER A 284 -7.01 -5.04 -12.56
CA SER A 284 -6.55 -6.15 -11.71
C SER A 284 -6.38 -5.73 -10.23
N ALA A 285 -5.79 -4.55 -9.99
CA ALA A 285 -5.64 -3.98 -8.66
C ALA A 285 -6.99 -3.62 -8.01
N ALA A 286 -7.93 -3.09 -8.81
CA ALA A 286 -9.28 -2.78 -8.33
C ALA A 286 -10.06 -4.05 -7.94
N ILE A 287 -9.94 -5.13 -8.74
CA ILE A 287 -10.54 -6.43 -8.42
C ILE A 287 -9.92 -6.98 -7.14
N CYS A 288 -8.60 -6.95 -7.00
CA CYS A 288 -7.89 -7.38 -5.80
C CYS A 288 -8.41 -6.65 -4.55
N THR A 289 -8.46 -5.32 -4.61
CA THR A 289 -8.94 -4.48 -3.50
C THR A 289 -10.39 -4.80 -3.11
N ARG A 290 -11.28 -4.97 -4.09
CA ARG A 290 -12.68 -5.31 -3.84
C ARG A 290 -12.84 -6.69 -3.20
N ILE A 291 -12.11 -7.69 -3.71
CA ILE A 291 -12.16 -9.05 -3.15
C ILE A 291 -11.62 -9.05 -1.72
N THR A 292 -10.46 -8.43 -1.49
CA THR A 292 -9.86 -8.36 -0.14
C THR A 292 -10.75 -7.61 0.85
N ALA A 293 -11.42 -6.53 0.42
CA ALA A 293 -12.38 -5.81 1.26
C ALA A 293 -13.61 -6.67 1.63
N THR A 294 -14.19 -7.37 0.66
CA THR A 294 -15.36 -8.23 0.89
C THR A 294 -15.02 -9.43 1.78
N MET A 295 -13.87 -10.06 1.56
CA MET A 295 -13.38 -11.16 2.39
C MET A 295 -13.03 -10.71 3.81
N THR A 296 -12.43 -9.53 3.97
CA THR A 296 -12.16 -8.95 5.31
C THR A 296 -13.47 -8.69 6.06
N SER A 297 -14.51 -8.18 5.39
CA SER A 297 -15.82 -8.01 6.02
C SER A 297 -16.44 -9.35 6.46
N GLN A 298 -16.28 -10.40 5.66
CA GLN A 298 -16.77 -11.73 6.00
C GLN A 298 -15.99 -12.37 7.16
N GLU A 299 -14.68 -12.22 7.19
CA GLU A 299 -13.81 -12.66 8.29
C GLU A 299 -14.21 -12.00 9.61
N LEU A 300 -14.39 -10.67 9.60
CA LEU A 300 -14.83 -9.91 10.77
C LEU A 300 -16.22 -10.37 11.27
N LYS A 301 -17.15 -10.71 10.37
CA LYS A 301 -18.47 -11.26 10.75
C LYS A 301 -18.36 -12.64 11.40
N SER A 302 -17.50 -13.52 10.88
CA SER A 302 -17.28 -14.84 11.48
C SER A 302 -16.62 -14.71 12.86
N TYR A 303 -15.67 -13.76 13.00
CA TYR A 303 -15.02 -13.48 14.28
C TYR A 303 -15.97 -12.87 15.31
N ALA A 304 -16.86 -11.97 14.90
CA ALA A 304 -17.87 -11.37 15.77
C ALA A 304 -18.80 -12.41 16.41
N LYS A 305 -19.10 -13.53 15.73
CA LYS A 305 -19.89 -14.64 16.33
C LYS A 305 -19.14 -15.34 17.47
N ALA A 306 -17.84 -15.54 17.31
CA ALA A 306 -17.00 -16.07 18.39
C ALA A 306 -16.89 -15.05 19.53
N GLY A 307 -16.74 -13.76 19.19
CA GLY A 307 -16.72 -12.64 20.15
C GLY A 307 -17.99 -12.57 21.00
N ALA A 308 -19.17 -12.71 20.39
CA ALA A 308 -20.45 -12.71 21.10
C ALA A 308 -20.56 -13.86 22.13
N VAL A 309 -20.07 -15.06 21.76
CA VAL A 309 -20.00 -16.19 22.70
C VAL A 309 -19.05 -15.89 23.86
N ALA A 310 -17.88 -15.33 23.58
CA ALA A 310 -16.93 -14.96 24.62
C ALA A 310 -17.51 -13.87 25.54
N GLU A 311 -18.18 -12.86 24.98
CA GLU A 311 -18.82 -11.78 25.71
C GLU A 311 -19.91 -12.30 26.65
N GLU A 312 -20.78 -13.20 26.19
CA GLU A 312 -21.81 -13.85 27.01
C GLU A 312 -21.20 -14.61 28.21
N VAL A 313 -20.16 -15.41 27.93
CA VAL A 313 -19.48 -16.24 28.93
C VAL A 313 -18.72 -15.39 29.94
N LEU A 314 -18.00 -14.35 29.49
CA LEU A 314 -17.24 -13.46 30.37
C LEU A 314 -18.14 -12.56 31.20
N SER A 315 -19.23 -12.05 30.61
CA SER A 315 -20.23 -11.26 31.34
C SER A 315 -20.93 -12.08 32.42
N SER A 316 -21.09 -13.40 32.20
CA SER A 316 -21.78 -14.31 33.12
C SER A 316 -20.84 -15.33 33.75
N ILE A 317 -19.57 -14.96 33.99
CA ILE A 317 -18.53 -15.93 34.39
C ILE A 317 -18.89 -16.70 35.68
N ARG A 318 -19.58 -16.04 36.62
CA ARG A 318 -20.00 -16.67 37.88
C ARG A 318 -21.00 -17.80 37.66
N THR A 319 -21.92 -17.67 36.71
CA THR A 319 -22.92 -18.71 36.42
C THR A 319 -22.26 -19.90 35.70
N VAL A 320 -21.34 -19.62 34.77
CA VAL A 320 -20.59 -20.68 34.08
C VAL A 320 -19.79 -21.53 35.06
N PHE A 321 -19.13 -20.92 36.05
CA PHE A 321 -18.45 -21.65 37.12
C PHE A 321 -19.41 -22.38 38.06
N SER A 322 -20.56 -21.79 38.42
CA SER A 322 -21.52 -22.47 39.30
C SER A 322 -22.13 -23.72 38.67
N TYR A 323 -22.27 -23.76 37.34
CA TYR A 323 -22.74 -24.93 36.60
C TYR A 323 -21.61 -25.85 36.10
N ASN A 324 -20.35 -25.58 36.47
CA ASN A 324 -19.16 -26.29 35.98
C ASN A 324 -19.10 -26.40 34.43
N GLY A 325 -19.58 -25.36 33.74
CA GLY A 325 -19.78 -25.32 32.29
C GLY A 325 -18.57 -24.86 31.47
N ALA A 326 -17.41 -24.63 32.10
CA ALA A 326 -16.24 -24.03 31.44
C ALA A 326 -15.74 -24.83 30.22
N ALA A 327 -15.69 -26.16 30.34
CA ALA A 327 -15.27 -27.03 29.24
C ALA A 327 -16.27 -27.02 28.06
N TYR A 328 -17.57 -26.92 28.37
CA TYR A 328 -18.63 -26.83 27.35
C TYR A 328 -18.52 -25.52 26.56
N GLU A 329 -18.38 -24.39 27.26
CA GLU A 329 -18.27 -23.07 26.64
C GLU A 329 -16.96 -22.90 25.86
N SER A 330 -15.86 -23.48 26.33
CA SER A 330 -14.60 -23.54 25.57
C SER A 330 -14.78 -24.22 24.21
N LYS A 331 -15.48 -25.37 24.19
CA LYS A 331 -15.76 -26.11 22.94
C LYS A 331 -16.73 -25.34 22.03
N ARG A 332 -17.70 -24.62 22.61
CA ARG A 332 -18.62 -23.73 21.87
C ARG A 332 -17.86 -22.61 21.19
N TYR A 333 -16.93 -21.97 21.90
CA TYR A 333 -16.05 -20.93 21.35
C TYR A 333 -15.15 -21.49 20.24
N GLU A 334 -14.50 -22.64 20.46
CA GLU A 334 -13.64 -23.30 19.47
C GLU A 334 -14.38 -23.59 18.15
N LYS A 335 -15.65 -24.04 18.22
CA LYS A 335 -16.49 -24.29 17.04
C LYS A 335 -16.65 -23.04 16.17
N HIS A 336 -16.90 -21.88 16.78
CA HIS A 336 -17.00 -20.61 16.06
C HIS A 336 -15.64 -20.12 15.55
N LEU A 337 -14.58 -20.34 16.33
CA LEU A 337 -13.22 -19.97 15.96
C LEU A 337 -12.70 -20.78 14.77
N ARG A 338 -13.08 -22.05 14.65
CA ARG A 338 -12.74 -22.89 13.48
C ARG A 338 -13.34 -22.35 12.19
N SER A 339 -14.57 -21.83 12.23
CA SER A 339 -15.20 -21.18 11.08
C SER A 339 -14.48 -19.87 10.68
N ALA A 340 -14.07 -19.08 11.67
CA ALA A 340 -13.25 -17.89 11.44
C ALA A 340 -11.87 -18.26 10.85
N LYS A 341 -11.21 -19.30 11.37
CA LYS A 341 -9.92 -19.82 10.86
C LYS A 341 -10.01 -20.24 9.39
N ILE A 342 -11.02 -21.01 9.01
CA ILE A 342 -11.20 -21.45 7.60
C ILE A 342 -11.42 -20.24 6.68
N SER A 343 -12.20 -19.26 7.14
CA SER A 343 -12.42 -18.00 6.40
C SER A 343 -11.11 -17.23 6.22
N GLY A 344 -10.29 -17.16 7.27
CA GLY A 344 -8.95 -16.53 7.23
C GLY A 344 -7.97 -17.25 6.30
N ILE A 345 -7.92 -18.59 6.33
CA ILE A 345 -7.06 -19.38 5.44
C ILE A 345 -7.47 -19.17 3.97
N ARG A 346 -8.78 -19.18 3.68
CA ARG A 346 -9.30 -18.91 2.33
C ARG A 346 -8.96 -17.49 1.86
N LYS A 347 -9.10 -16.50 2.74
CA LYS A 347 -8.69 -15.11 2.45
C LYS A 347 -7.20 -15.03 2.16
N GLY A 348 -6.36 -15.65 2.99
CA GLY A 348 -4.90 -15.67 2.82
C GLY A 348 -4.47 -16.26 1.48
N GLY A 349 -5.00 -17.44 1.13
CA GLY A 349 -4.73 -18.07 -0.16
C GLY A 349 -5.18 -17.22 -1.35
N LEU A 350 -6.39 -16.65 -1.28
CA LEU A 350 -6.91 -15.79 -2.35
C LEU A 350 -6.11 -14.49 -2.50
N ASN A 351 -5.76 -13.83 -1.39
CA ASN A 351 -4.94 -12.62 -1.42
C ASN A 351 -3.52 -12.89 -1.95
N GLY A 352 -2.94 -14.06 -1.63
CA GLY A 352 -1.66 -14.48 -2.18
C GLY A 352 -1.69 -14.66 -3.70
N ILE A 353 -2.72 -15.35 -4.23
CA ILE A 353 -2.92 -15.53 -5.68
C ILE A 353 -3.13 -14.17 -6.37
N LEU A 354 -3.99 -13.32 -5.81
CA LEU A 354 -4.28 -12.00 -6.37
C LEU A 354 -3.05 -11.10 -6.41
N MET A 355 -2.25 -11.09 -5.34
CA MET A 355 -1.00 -10.33 -5.28
C MET A 355 0.00 -10.87 -6.31
N GLY A 356 0.10 -12.20 -6.44
CA GLY A 356 0.94 -12.84 -7.47
C GLY A 356 0.55 -12.44 -8.91
N ILE A 357 -0.76 -12.37 -9.21
CA ILE A 357 -1.25 -11.91 -10.52
C ILE A 357 -0.85 -10.46 -10.78
N VAL A 358 -0.97 -9.57 -9.79
CA VAL A 358 -0.57 -8.16 -9.95
C VAL A 358 0.93 -8.05 -10.24
N TRP A 359 1.79 -8.75 -9.50
CA TRP A 359 3.23 -8.77 -9.74
C TRP A 359 3.60 -9.36 -11.11
N LEU A 360 2.94 -10.44 -11.52
CA LEU A 360 3.15 -11.05 -12.83
C LEU A 360 2.83 -10.04 -13.95
N LEU A 361 1.71 -9.33 -13.86
CA LEU A 361 1.32 -8.33 -14.86
C LEU A 361 2.33 -7.18 -14.93
N ILE A 362 2.85 -6.71 -13.79
CA ILE A 362 3.90 -5.69 -13.75
C ILE A 362 5.15 -6.17 -14.53
N PHE A 363 5.61 -7.39 -14.30
CA PHE A 363 6.74 -7.95 -15.05
C PHE A 363 6.44 -8.13 -16.55
N CYS A 364 5.21 -8.50 -16.91
CA CYS A 364 4.79 -8.55 -18.31
C CYS A 364 4.83 -7.17 -18.98
N VAL A 365 4.44 -6.11 -18.27
CA VAL A 365 4.54 -4.72 -18.78
C VAL A 365 5.98 -4.32 -18.99
N TYR A 366 6.88 -4.61 -18.03
CA TYR A 366 8.31 -4.37 -18.19
C TYR A 366 8.88 -5.14 -19.39
N ALA A 367 8.58 -6.43 -19.51
CA ALA A 367 9.07 -7.26 -20.60
C ALA A 367 8.62 -6.73 -21.98
N LEU A 368 7.35 -6.34 -22.10
CA LEU A 368 6.82 -5.77 -23.35
C LEU A 368 7.41 -4.39 -23.64
N GLY A 369 7.56 -3.54 -22.61
CA GLY A 369 8.21 -2.24 -22.72
C GLY A 369 9.65 -2.34 -23.22
N PHE A 370 10.45 -3.26 -22.67
CA PHE A 370 11.81 -3.51 -23.13
C PHE A 370 11.88 -4.15 -24.51
N TRP A 371 10.99 -5.10 -24.82
CA TRP A 371 10.95 -5.73 -26.15
C TRP A 371 10.61 -4.73 -27.26
N TYR A 372 9.55 -3.93 -27.07
CA TYR A 372 9.16 -2.91 -28.03
C TYR A 372 10.15 -1.74 -28.06
N GLY A 373 10.66 -1.32 -26.89
CA GLY A 373 11.70 -0.30 -26.78
C GLY A 373 12.97 -0.70 -27.55
N GLY A 374 13.46 -1.93 -27.38
CA GLY A 374 14.63 -2.43 -28.10
C GLY A 374 14.44 -2.46 -29.62
N LYS A 375 13.22 -2.77 -30.08
CA LYS A 375 12.85 -2.65 -31.51
C LYS A 375 12.96 -1.20 -31.99
N LEU A 376 12.52 -0.23 -31.18
CA LEU A 376 12.56 1.20 -31.49
C LEU A 376 14.00 1.75 -31.56
N VAL A 377 14.92 1.28 -30.71
CA VAL A 377 16.35 1.64 -30.81
C VAL A 377 16.92 1.22 -32.16
N ARG A 378 16.60 0.00 -32.60
CA ARG A 378 17.16 -0.57 -33.83
C ARG A 378 16.61 0.06 -35.10
N GLU A 379 15.35 0.47 -35.11
CA GLU A 379 14.65 0.94 -36.31
C GLU A 379 14.60 2.47 -36.42
N GLU A 380 14.53 3.21 -35.30
CA GLU A 380 14.28 4.67 -35.30
C GLU A 380 15.37 5.49 -34.59
N ASN A 381 16.57 4.93 -34.35
CA ASN A 381 17.68 5.57 -33.63
C ASN A 381 17.25 6.19 -32.28
N PHE A 382 16.32 5.50 -31.59
CA PHE A 382 15.85 5.96 -30.30
C PHE A 382 16.92 5.75 -29.22
N SER A 383 17.14 6.76 -28.38
CA SER A 383 18.17 6.69 -27.34
C SER A 383 17.82 5.65 -26.26
N ILE A 384 18.82 4.91 -25.76
CA ILE A 384 18.63 3.84 -24.77
C ILE A 384 18.11 4.41 -23.44
N GLY A 385 18.68 5.52 -22.99
CA GLY A 385 18.22 6.26 -21.82
C GLY A 385 16.82 6.83 -21.99
N GLY A 386 16.42 7.19 -23.22
CA GLY A 386 15.05 7.56 -23.55
C GLY A 386 14.02 6.46 -23.23
N ILE A 387 14.40 5.19 -23.41
CA ILE A 387 13.52 4.04 -23.11
C ILE A 387 13.35 3.91 -21.60
N LEU A 388 14.46 3.95 -20.87
CA LEU A 388 14.46 3.84 -19.42
C LEU A 388 13.63 4.97 -18.80
N ILE A 389 13.78 6.20 -19.32
CA ILE A 389 12.98 7.34 -18.91
C ILE A 389 11.48 7.04 -19.08
N VAL A 390 11.05 6.63 -20.28
CA VAL A 390 9.63 6.40 -20.58
C VAL A 390 9.05 5.24 -19.77
N ILE A 391 9.75 4.11 -19.67
CA ILE A 391 9.28 2.94 -18.93
C ILE A 391 9.16 3.25 -17.44
N LEU A 392 10.19 3.85 -16.83
CA LEU A 392 10.22 4.10 -15.39
C LEU A 392 9.29 5.24 -14.98
N SER A 393 9.06 6.24 -15.86
CA SER A 393 8.18 7.38 -15.54
C SER A 393 6.69 7.07 -15.59
N ILE A 394 6.28 6.00 -16.28
CA ILE A 394 4.87 5.61 -16.41
C ILE A 394 4.49 4.51 -15.41
N ILE A 395 5.45 3.66 -15.02
CA ILE A 395 5.19 2.51 -14.15
C ILE A 395 5.27 2.89 -12.66
N GLU A 396 6.09 3.88 -12.30
CA GLU A 396 5.97 4.56 -10.99
C GLU A 396 4.73 5.45 -10.92
#